data_AF-A0A531JBG1-F1
#
_entry.id   AF-A0A531JBG1-F1
#
_cell.length_a   1.000
_cell.length_b   1.000
_cell.length_c   1.000
_cell.angle_alpha   90.00
_cell.angle_beta   90.00
_cell.angle_gamma   90.00
#
_symmetry.space_group_name_H-M   'P 1'
#
loop_
_entity.id
_entity.type
_entity.pdbx_description
1 polymer ?
#
loop_
_entity_poly.entity_id
_entity_poly.type
_entity_poly.pdbx_seq_one_letter_code
_entity_poly.pdbx_strand_id
1 'polypeptide(L)' 'MYTKVMELNYWSSTEAKSATYDDQKKEWTVVVHRDGKDITLKPKQLVLATGMSGRPNIPQFKGMENFRGDQHHS' A
#
# COMPACT_ATOMS: atom_id res chain seq x y z
N MET A 1 -11.85 5.61 -15.47
CA MET A 1 -12.70 6.72 -15.99
C MET A 1 -12.34 8.03 -15.29
N TYR A 2 -12.48 8.15 -13.96
CA TYR A 2 -12.23 9.40 -13.22
C TYR A 2 -10.82 9.99 -13.41
N THR A 3 -9.76 9.24 -13.09
CA THR A 3 -8.37 9.72 -13.21
C THR A 3 -7.99 10.15 -14.62
N LYS A 4 -8.56 9.48 -15.64
CA LYS A 4 -8.36 9.81 -17.05
C LYS A 4 -9.06 11.12 -17.43
N VAL A 5 -10.32 11.31 -17.02
CA VAL A 5 -11.09 12.54 -17.30
C VAL A 5 -10.48 13.75 -16.59
N MET A 6 -9.94 13.55 -15.39
CA MET A 6 -9.28 14.60 -14.60
C MET A 6 -7.81 14.80 -14.99
N GLU A 7 -7.31 14.10 -16.00
CA GLU A 7 -5.91 14.16 -16.47
C GLU A 7 -4.86 14.03 -15.36
N LEU A 8 -5.15 13.19 -14.36
CA LEU A 8 -4.26 12.99 -13.23
C LEU A 8 -3.08 12.11 -13.63
N ASN A 9 -1.87 12.52 -13.24
CA ASN A 9 -0.69 11.68 -13.28
C ASN A 9 -0.86 10.51 -12.31
N TYR A 10 -1.34 9.38 -12.84
CA TYR A 10 -1.71 8.21 -12.05
C TYR A 10 -0.95 6.97 -12.54
N TRP A 11 -0.18 6.37 -11.64
CA TRP A 11 0.52 5.12 -11.88
C TRP A 11 -0.29 3.96 -11.30
N SER A 12 -1.04 3.27 -12.14
CA SER A 12 -1.66 1.98 -11.78
C SER A 12 -0.61 0.87 -11.71
N SER A 13 -0.95 -0.26 -11.08
CA SER A 13 -0.07 -1.44 -10.96
C SER A 13 1.31 -1.10 -10.40
N THR A 14 1.34 -0.23 -9.39
CA THR A 14 2.57 0.25 -8.76
C THR A 14 2.42 0.16 -7.25
N GLU A 15 3.30 -0.61 -6.62
CA GLU A 15 3.30 -0.80 -5.16
C GLU A 15 4.35 0.08 -4.51
N ALA A 16 3.98 0.87 -3.50
CA ALA A 16 4.95 1.56 -2.66
C ALA A 16 5.52 0.59 -1.61
N LYS A 17 6.78 0.17 -1.79
CA LYS A 17 7.45 -0.81 -0.93
C LYS A 17 7.99 -0.19 0.35
N SER A 18 8.51 1.04 0.26
CA SER A 18 9.06 1.75 1.42
C SER A 18 9.03 3.26 1.22
N ALA A 19 9.04 3.97 2.35
CA ALA A 19 9.22 5.41 2.40
C ALA A 19 10.06 5.77 3.62
N THR A 20 11.13 6.54 3.40
CA THR A 20 12.02 7.02 4.47
C THR A 20 12.24 8.50 4.29
N TYR A 21 12.17 9.25 5.39
CA TYR A 21 12.49 10.66 5.42
C TYR A 21 13.90 10.87 5.95
N ASP A 22 14.66 11.74 5.30
CA ASP A 22 15.97 12.21 5.76
C ASP A 22 15.80 13.60 6.38
N ASP A 23 15.87 13.70 7.71
CA ASP A 23 15.69 14.96 8.44
C ASP A 23 16.77 16.01 8.13
N GLN A 24 18.00 15.57 7.82
CA GLN A 24 19.10 16.49 7.51
C GLN A 24 18.91 17.09 6.12
N LYS A 25 18.55 16.27 5.13
CA LYS A 25 18.31 16.72 3.75
C LYS A 25 16.92 17.32 3.55
N LYS A 26 15.99 17.05 4.47
CA LYS A 26 14.56 17.36 4.36
C LYS A 26 13.94 16.79 3.09
N GLU A 27 14.23 15.52 2.82
CA GLU A 27 13.76 14.82 1.60
C GLU A 27 13.20 13.44 1.89
N TRP A 28 12.19 13.06 1.12
CA TRP A 28 11.71 11.69 1.09
C TRP A 28 12.48 10.85 0.08
N THR A 29 12.69 9.59 0.43
CA THR A 29 13.04 8.52 -0.50
C THR A 29 11.92 7.50 -0.47
N VAL A 30 11.21 7.34 -1.59
CA VAL A 30 10.12 6.38 -1.74
C VAL A 30 10.52 5.36 -2.79
N VAL A 31 10.53 4.07 -2.43
CA VAL A 31 10.78 2.98 -3.38
C VAL A 31 9.45 2.41 -3.82
N VAL A 32 9.21 2.43 -5.13
CA VAL A 32 8.02 1.83 -5.74
C VAL A 32 8.41 0.70 -6.68
N HIS A 33 7.62 -0.37 -6.72
CA HIS A 33 7.74 -1.44 -7.70
C HIS A 33 6.76 -1.21 -8.84
N ARG A 34 7.27 -1.14 -10.07
CA ARG A 34 6.48 -0.86 -11.27
C ARG A 34 7.08 -1.58 -12.46
N ASP A 35 6.23 -2.22 -13.27
CA ASP A 35 6.63 -2.86 -14.54
C ASP A 35 7.83 -3.82 -14.36
N GLY A 36 7.84 -4.59 -13.26
CA GLY A 36 8.86 -5.59 -12.95
C GLY A 36 10.17 -5.05 -12.37
N LYS A 37 10.26 -3.74 -12.07
CA LYS A 37 11.46 -3.11 -11.52
C LYS A 37 11.16 -2.16 -10.37
N ASP A 38 12.18 -1.89 -9.56
CA ASP A 38 12.10 -0.91 -8.49
C ASP A 38 12.56 0.46 -9.00
N ILE A 39 11.82 1.50 -8.62
CA ILE A 39 12.05 2.89 -8.98
C ILE A 39 12.10 3.72 -7.70
N THR A 40 13.09 4.59 -7.59
CA THR A 40 13.23 5.51 -6.45
C THR A 40 12.69 6.89 -6.81
N LEU A 41 11.72 7.37 -6.04
CA LEU A 41 11.17 8.70 -6.13
C LEU A 41 11.67 9.56 -4.97
N LYS A 42 11.91 10.84 -5.23
CA LYS A 42 12.33 11.83 -4.23
C LYS A 42 11.36 13.01 -4.13
N PRO A 43 10.13 12.78 -3.66
CA PRO A 43 9.17 13.86 -3.56
C PRO A 43 9.52 14.80 -2.39
N LYS A 44 9.12 16.06 -2.48
CA LYS A 44 9.22 17.00 -1.34
C LYS A 44 8.17 16.73 -0.27
N GLN A 45 6.99 16.26 -0.68
CA GLN A 45 5.87 15.93 0.21
C GLN A 45 5.35 14.54 -0.13
N LEU A 46 4.98 13.78 0.91
CA LEU A 46 4.37 12.46 0.78
C LEU A 46 3.05 12.46 1.55
N VAL A 47 1.97 12.07 0.86
CA VAL A 47 0.64 11.87 1.47
C VAL A 47 0.31 10.38 1.41
N LEU A 48 0.01 9.78 2.56
CA LEU A 48 -0.44 8.40 2.64
C LEU A 48 -1.97 8.36 2.61
N ALA A 49 -2.52 7.78 1.54
CA ALA A 49 -3.96 7.58 1.34
C ALA A 49 -4.27 6.09 1.11
N THR A 50 -3.59 5.20 1.83
CA THR A 50 -3.66 3.73 1.64
C THR A 50 -4.91 3.08 2.24
N GLY A 51 -5.72 3.84 2.99
CA GLY A 51 -6.83 3.30 3.76
C GLY A 51 -6.38 2.42 4.94
N MET A 52 -7.32 2.04 5.80
CA MET A 52 -7.07 1.22 6.99
C MET A 52 -7.72 -0.17 6.94
N SER A 53 -8.66 -0.39 6.02
CA SER A 53 -9.47 -1.62 5.95
C SER A 53 -8.85 -2.75 5.13
N GLY A 54 -7.64 -2.55 4.58
CA GLY A 54 -7.00 -3.52 3.68
C GLY A 54 -6.33 -4.71 4.38
N ARG A 55 -6.12 -4.64 5.70
CA ARG A 55 -5.59 -5.76 6.49
C ARG A 55 -6.70 -6.38 7.33
N PRO A 56 -7.05 -7.66 7.10
CA PRO A 56 -8.08 -8.30 7.88
C PRO A 56 -7.61 -8.48 9.33
N ASN A 57 -8.51 -8.25 10.27
CA ASN A 57 -8.30 -8.59 11.67
C ASN A 57 -8.93 -9.96 11.92
N ILE A 58 -8.13 -11.02 11.82
CA ILE A 58 -8.61 -12.40 12.00
C ILE A 58 -8.32 -12.81 13.46
N PRO A 59 -9.34 -12.87 14.33
CA PRO A 59 -9.14 -13.30 15.70
C PRO A 59 -8.90 -14.82 15.76
N GLN A 60 -8.13 -15.25 16.77
CA GLN A 60 -7.99 -16.66 17.11
C GLN A 60 -8.98 -17.01 18.23
N PHE A 61 -9.76 -18.07 18.05
CA PHE A 61 -10.65 -18.60 19.09
C PHE A 61 -10.52 -20.12 19.23
N LYS A 62 -10.93 -20.65 20.38
CA LYS A 62 -10.77 -22.07 20.71
C LYS A 62 -11.60 -22.94 19.77
N GLY A 63 -10.97 -23.98 19.19
CA GLY A 63 -11.64 -24.93 18.29
C GLY A 63 -11.72 -24.47 16.84
N MET A 64 -11.20 -23.27 16.52
CA MET A 64 -11.15 -22.72 15.16
C MET A 64 -10.38 -23.62 14.19
N GLU A 65 -9.33 -24.28 14.68
CA GLU A 65 -8.48 -25.23 13.94
C GLU A 65 -9.15 -26.57 13.63
N ASN A 66 -10.19 -26.92 14.39
CA ASN A 66 -10.89 -28.21 14.28
C ASN A 66 -12.24 -28.11 13.56
N PHE A 67 -12.65 -26.90 13.18
CA PHE A 67 -13.87 -26.66 12.45
C PHE A 67 -13.75 -27.19 11.00
N ARG A 68 -14.73 -28.01 10.57
CA ARG A 68 -14.69 -28.68 9.25
C ARG A 68 -15.31 -27.87 8.11
N GLY A 69 -15.95 -26.74 8.42
CA GLY A 69 -16.54 -25.85 7.43
C GLY A 69 -15.63 -24.68 7.06
N ASP A 70 -16.11 -23.85 6.14
CA ASP A 70 -15.36 -22.68 5.69
C ASP A 70 -15.41 -21.52 6.69
N GLN A 71 -14.31 -20.79 6.78
CA GLN A 71 -14.17 -19.59 7.60
C GLN A 71 -13.79 -18.42 6.70
N HIS A 72 -14.50 -17.31 6.82
CA HIS A 72 -14.31 -16.14 5.97
C HIS A 72 -14.19 -14.87 6.80
N HIS A 73 -13.31 -13.98 6.34
CA HIS A 73 -13.34 -12.55 6.69
C HIS A 73 -14.11 -11.83 5.58
N SER A 74 -14.89 -10.80 5.93
CA SER A 74 -15.62 -9.96 4.98
C SER A 74 -14.71 -9.23 4.01
#